data_AF-A0A2J6WRU3-F1
#
_entry.id   AF-A0A2J6WRU3-F1
#
_cell.length_a   1.000
_cell.length_b   1.000
_cell.length_c   1.000
_cell.angle_alpha   90.00
_cell.angle_beta   90.00
_cell.angle_gamma   90.00
#
_symmetry.space_group_name_H-M   'P 1'
#
loop_
_entity.id
_entity.type
_entity.pdbx_description
1 polymer ?
#
loop_
_entity_poly.entity_id
_entity_poly.type
_entity_poly.pdbx_seq_one_letter_code
_entity_poly.pdbx_strand_id
1 'polypeptide(L)'
;MKRFWLSQAPTLARSDTVAPAWWVITRRELRDTLTDWRLLTPLALLALALPTLIAGALVLFVNFVQQDAVAVQVIPFLILLVGFLPAGFSLILALESFAGERERNTLETLLAMPLGDRELYLAKLIAALALPLLGALLSQLVLVTWLLVLVPNVVLSA
;
A
#
# COMPACT_ATOMS: atom_id res chain seq x y z
N MET A 1 -8.00 -9.44 -61.84
CA MET A 1 -7.59 -10.34 -60.74
C MET A 1 -6.08 -10.27 -60.55
N LYS A 2 -5.60 -9.44 -59.60
CA LYS A 2 -4.22 -9.48 -59.08
C LYS A 2 -4.28 -9.22 -57.57
N ARG A 3 -3.81 -10.21 -56.82
CA ARG A 3 -3.72 -10.27 -55.35
C ARG A 3 -2.79 -9.16 -54.85
N PHE A 4 -3.31 -8.22 -54.07
CA PHE A 4 -2.50 -7.28 -53.31
C PHE A 4 -2.39 -7.83 -51.88
N TRP A 5 -1.28 -8.51 -51.65
CA TRP A 5 -0.88 -9.04 -50.35
C TRP A 5 -0.57 -7.87 -49.41
N LEU A 6 -1.31 -7.73 -48.31
CA LEU A 6 -0.88 -6.88 -47.21
C LEU A 6 0.27 -7.59 -46.49
N SER A 7 1.46 -7.25 -46.96
CA SER A 7 2.74 -7.56 -46.35
C SER A 7 2.79 -7.03 -44.92
N GLN A 8 2.99 -7.97 -43.99
CA GLN A 8 3.81 -7.82 -42.79
C GLN A 8 3.55 -6.53 -41.98
N ALA A 9 2.71 -6.67 -40.95
CA ALA A 9 2.80 -5.78 -39.80
C ALA A 9 4.25 -5.85 -39.29
N PRO A 10 4.98 -4.72 -39.20
CA PRO A 10 6.30 -4.74 -38.60
C PRO A 10 6.12 -5.18 -37.15
N THR A 11 6.57 -6.40 -36.84
CA THR A 11 6.91 -6.80 -35.48
C THR A 11 7.99 -5.84 -35.02
N LEU A 12 7.59 -4.75 -34.37
CA LEU A 12 8.50 -3.80 -33.75
C LEU A 12 9.29 -4.59 -32.71
N ALA A 13 10.49 -5.00 -33.11
CA ALA A 13 11.52 -5.47 -32.21
C ALA A 13 11.69 -4.39 -31.15
N ARG A 14 11.21 -4.68 -29.92
CA ARG A 14 11.43 -3.85 -28.73
C ARG A 14 12.95 -3.68 -28.61
N SER A 15 13.46 -2.51 -28.95
CA SER A 15 14.85 -2.16 -28.68
C SER A 15 15.00 -1.92 -27.18
N ASP A 16 15.96 -2.63 -26.61
CA ASP A 16 16.38 -2.58 -25.22
C ASP A 16 16.83 -1.17 -24.82
N THR A 17 16.38 -0.71 -23.63
CA THR A 17 16.87 0.40 -22.75
C THR A 17 15.77 1.29 -22.17
N VAL A 18 14.51 1.20 -22.63
CA VAL A 18 13.40 1.94 -22.02
C VAL A 18 12.82 1.10 -20.89
N ALA A 19 12.73 1.68 -19.68
CA ALA A 19 12.08 1.03 -18.54
C ALA A 19 10.70 0.47 -18.96
N PRO A 20 10.30 -0.72 -18.48
CA PRO A 20 9.09 -1.35 -18.96
C PRO A 20 7.89 -0.43 -18.68
N ALA A 21 6.98 -0.32 -19.64
CA ALA A 21 5.96 0.71 -19.62
C ALA A 21 5.04 0.66 -18.38
N TRP A 22 4.80 -0.52 -17.81
CA TRP A 22 4.10 -0.68 -16.53
C TRP A 22 4.81 0.03 -15.38
N TRP A 23 6.15 0.01 -15.34
CA TRP A 23 6.94 0.67 -14.30
C TRP A 23 6.86 2.19 -14.38
N VAL A 24 6.84 2.73 -15.61
CA VAL A 24 6.69 4.18 -15.82
C VAL A 24 5.36 4.68 -15.25
N ILE A 25 4.28 3.94 -15.48
CA ILE A 25 2.95 4.26 -14.94
C ILE A 25 2.96 4.13 -13.43
N THR A 26 3.40 2.99 -12.89
CA THR A 26 3.46 2.79 -11.43
C THR A 26 4.26 3.87 -10.72
N ARG A 27 5.42 4.27 -11.25
CA ARG A 27 6.24 5.33 -10.66
C ARG A 27 5.54 6.69 -10.69
N ARG A 28 4.84 6.99 -11.78
CA ARG A 28 4.05 8.22 -11.92
C ARG A 28 2.92 8.24 -10.87
N GLU A 29 2.10 7.21 -10.86
CA GLU A 29 0.99 7.06 -9.91
C GLU A 29 1.48 7.14 -8.46
N LEU A 30 2.57 6.43 -8.12
CA LEU A 30 3.16 6.48 -6.79
C LEU A 30 3.60 7.89 -6.40
N ARG A 31 4.21 8.64 -7.31
CA ARG A 31 4.61 10.02 -7.07
C ARG A 31 3.39 10.91 -6.84
N ASP A 32 2.34 10.71 -7.63
CA ASP A 32 1.11 11.49 -7.51
C ASP A 32 0.46 11.23 -6.14
N THR A 33 0.35 9.97 -5.71
CA THR A 33 -0.15 9.60 -4.38
C THR A 33 0.75 10.12 -3.24
N LEU A 34 2.07 10.04 -3.39
CA LEU A 34 3.04 10.56 -2.41
C LEU A 34 3.07 12.08 -2.32
N THR A 35 2.46 12.79 -3.27
CA THR A 35 2.38 14.26 -3.23
C THR A 35 1.02 14.72 -2.69
N ASP A 36 0.04 13.84 -2.61
CA ASP A 36 -1.28 14.16 -2.07
C ASP A 36 -1.27 14.19 -0.53
N TRP A 37 -1.14 15.40 0.01
CA TRP A 37 -1.15 15.64 1.45
C TRP A 37 -2.45 15.19 2.14
N ARG A 38 -3.58 15.14 1.41
CA ARG A 38 -4.88 14.76 1.97
C ARG A 38 -4.95 13.26 2.26
N LEU A 39 -4.18 12.47 1.51
CA LEU A 39 -4.04 11.03 1.71
C LEU A 39 -2.90 10.73 2.70
N LEU A 40 -1.78 11.45 2.58
CA LEU A 40 -0.64 11.27 3.45
C LEU A 40 -0.92 11.64 4.90
N THR A 41 -1.68 12.70 5.17
CA THR A 41 -1.97 13.14 6.55
C THR A 41 -2.73 12.10 7.37
N PRO A 42 -3.88 11.55 6.95
CA PRO A 42 -4.56 10.51 7.72
C PRO A 42 -3.78 9.20 7.74
N LEU A 43 -3.08 8.84 6.66
CA LEU A 43 -2.26 7.64 6.63
C LEU A 43 -1.10 7.72 7.62
N ALA A 44 -0.37 8.85 7.65
CA ALA A 44 0.72 9.08 8.58
C ALA A 44 0.21 9.18 10.03
N LEU A 45 -0.94 9.82 10.24
CA LEU A 45 -1.59 9.85 11.55
C LEU A 45 -1.90 8.44 12.04
N LEU A 46 -2.50 7.59 11.21
CA LEU A 46 -2.75 6.19 11.57
C LEU A 46 -1.45 5.41 11.77
N ALA A 47 -0.46 5.58 10.90
CA ALA A 47 0.78 4.82 10.95
C ALA A 47 1.70 5.22 12.13
N LEU A 48 1.53 6.43 12.70
CA LEU A 48 2.38 6.92 13.79
C LEU A 48 1.62 7.07 15.11
N ALA A 49 0.46 7.74 15.09
CA ALA A 49 -0.28 8.03 16.31
C ALA A 49 -0.99 6.77 16.84
N LEU A 50 -1.63 5.98 15.99
CA LEU A 50 -2.32 4.76 16.43
C LEU A 50 -1.41 3.79 17.20
N PRO A 51 -0.23 3.36 16.69
CA PRO A 51 0.64 2.47 17.45
C PRO A 51 1.12 3.07 18.77
N THR A 52 1.38 4.39 18.83
CA THR A 52 1.77 5.05 20.08
C THR A 52 0.67 5.00 21.14
N LEU A 53 -0.58 5.25 20.73
CA LEU A 53 -1.74 5.19 21.63
C LEU A 53 -1.99 3.77 22.12
N ILE A 54 -1.89 2.78 21.23
CA ILE A 54 -2.07 1.37 21.56
C ILE A 54 -0.98 0.89 22.52
N ALA A 55 0.28 1.27 22.31
CA ALA A 55 1.35 0.93 23.23
C ALA A 55 1.13 1.53 24.63
N GLY A 56 0.72 2.81 24.70
CA GLY A 56 0.34 3.45 25.96
C GLY A 56 -0.84 2.75 26.65
N ALA A 57 -1.88 2.37 25.89
CA ALA A 57 -3.02 1.60 26.41
C ALA A 57 -2.60 0.22 26.93
N LEU A 58 -1.65 -0.45 26.27
CA LEU A 58 -1.14 -1.74 26.73
C LEU A 58 -0.39 -1.60 28.08
N VAL A 59 0.40 -0.54 28.28
CA VAL A 59 1.04 -0.26 29.58
C VAL A 59 -0.02 -0.15 30.68
N LEU A 60 -1.08 0.63 30.44
CA LEU A 60 -2.18 0.76 31.40
C LEU A 60 -2.86 -0.58 31.66
N PHE A 61 -3.09 -1.37 30.61
CA PHE A 61 -3.69 -2.71 30.71
C PHE A 61 -2.84 -3.67 31.54
N VAL A 62 -1.53 -3.74 31.29
CA VAL A 62 -0.59 -4.59 32.04
C VAL A 62 -0.59 -4.21 33.52
N ASN A 63 -0.51 -2.91 33.82
CA ASN A 63 -0.54 -2.40 35.19
C ASN A 63 -1.87 -2.66 35.90
N PHE A 64 -2.98 -2.71 35.16
CA PHE A 64 -4.31 -2.99 35.70
C PHE A 64 -4.52 -4.49 35.98
N VAL A 65 -4.18 -5.36 35.02
CA VAL A 65 -4.42 -6.80 35.11
C VAL A 65 -3.40 -7.49 36.04
N GLN A 66 -2.18 -6.96 36.13
CA GLN A 66 -1.08 -7.52 36.92
C GLN A 66 -0.74 -8.99 36.58
N GLN A 67 -1.06 -9.42 35.36
CA GLN A 67 -0.73 -10.76 34.85
C GLN A 67 -0.18 -10.66 33.43
N ASP A 68 1.13 -10.82 33.30
CA ASP A 68 1.85 -10.68 32.02
C ASP A 68 1.37 -11.68 30.96
N ALA A 69 0.98 -12.90 31.37
CA ALA A 69 0.51 -13.96 30.47
C ALA A 69 -0.72 -13.54 29.64
N VAL A 70 -1.61 -12.71 30.20
CA VAL A 70 -2.78 -12.20 29.47
C VAL A 70 -2.35 -11.16 28.45
N ALA A 71 -1.40 -10.29 28.79
CA ALA A 71 -0.89 -9.26 27.89
C ALA A 71 -0.15 -9.86 26.69
N VAL A 72 0.63 -10.92 26.89
CA VAL A 72 1.31 -11.66 25.80
C VAL A 72 0.32 -12.13 24.73
N GLN A 73 -0.86 -12.63 25.14
CA GLN A 73 -1.87 -13.13 24.21
C GLN A 73 -2.51 -12.03 23.35
N VAL A 74 -2.52 -10.78 23.83
CA VAL A 74 -3.13 -9.64 23.13
C VAL A 74 -2.17 -9.03 22.11
N ILE A 75 -0.85 -9.16 22.28
CA ILE A 75 0.17 -8.54 21.41
C ILE A 75 0.00 -8.90 19.92
N PRO A 76 -0.18 -10.19 19.51
CA PRO A 76 -0.35 -10.53 18.09
C PRO A 76 -1.56 -9.85 17.46
N PHE A 77 -2.66 -9.73 18.23
CA PHE A 77 -3.85 -9.03 17.80
C PHE A 77 -3.59 -7.53 17.61
N LEU A 78 -2.85 -6.89 18.52
CA LEU A 78 -2.49 -5.46 18.38
C LEU A 78 -1.59 -5.20 17.16
N ILE A 79 -0.61 -6.08 16.90
CA ILE A 79 0.25 -5.99 15.71
C ILE A 79 -0.58 -6.11 14.42
N LEU A 80 -1.56 -7.02 14.39
CA LEU A 80 -2.48 -7.17 13.27
C LEU A 80 -3.36 -5.91 13.11
N LEU A 81 -3.98 -5.45 14.18
CA LEU A 81 -4.88 -4.28 14.19
C LEU A 81 -4.16 -3.04 13.66
N VAL A 82 -2.97 -2.75 14.19
CA VAL A 82 -2.18 -1.57 13.85
C VAL A 82 -1.66 -1.60 12.41
N GLY A 83 -1.40 -2.78 11.84
CA GLY A 83 -1.04 -2.93 10.43
C GLY A 83 -2.25 -2.90 9.47
N PHE A 84 -3.38 -3.46 9.90
CA PHE A 84 -4.59 -3.56 9.08
C PHE A 84 -5.18 -2.18 8.74
N LEU A 85 -5.18 -1.25 9.70
CA LEU A 85 -5.78 0.09 9.54
C LEU A 85 -5.12 0.90 8.41
N PRO A 86 -3.79 1.10 8.38
CA PRO A 86 -3.12 1.72 7.24
C PRO A 86 -3.27 0.91 5.95
N ALA A 87 -3.19 -0.43 6.00
CA ALA A 87 -3.35 -1.27 4.80
C ALA A 87 -4.72 -1.09 4.13
N GLY A 88 -5.77 -0.81 4.91
CA GLY A 88 -7.12 -0.52 4.42
C GLY A 88 -7.20 0.68 3.47
N PHE A 89 -6.26 1.64 3.55
CA PHE A 89 -6.20 2.76 2.61
C PHE A 89 -5.94 2.31 1.18
N SER A 90 -5.40 1.11 0.95
CA SER A 90 -5.23 0.58 -0.41
C SER A 90 -6.54 0.46 -1.18
N LEU A 91 -7.64 0.18 -0.49
CA LEU A 91 -8.95 0.14 -1.12
C LEU A 91 -9.38 1.54 -1.56
N ILE A 92 -9.16 2.56 -0.72
CA ILE A 92 -9.48 3.95 -1.03
C ILE A 92 -8.67 4.41 -2.26
N LEU A 93 -7.36 4.16 -2.26
CA LEU A 93 -6.49 4.52 -3.39
C LEU A 93 -6.86 3.79 -4.68
N ALA A 94 -7.22 2.51 -4.58
CA ALA A 94 -7.68 1.76 -5.74
C ALA A 94 -8.99 2.36 -6.31
N LEU A 95 -9.93 2.74 -5.45
CA LEU A 95 -11.18 3.39 -5.87
C LEU A 95 -10.91 4.75 -6.51
N GLU A 96 -10.05 5.58 -5.92
CA GLU A 96 -9.69 6.88 -6.48
C GLU A 96 -9.01 6.74 -7.85
N SER A 97 -8.12 5.76 -8.03
CA SER A 97 -7.44 5.52 -9.31
C SER A 97 -8.37 4.91 -10.37
N PHE A 98 -9.18 3.90 -10.04
CA PHE A 98 -10.05 3.25 -11.04
C PHE A 98 -11.36 4.01 -11.25
N ALA A 99 -12.11 4.29 -10.18
CA ALA A 99 -13.39 4.97 -10.29
C ALA A 99 -13.21 6.45 -10.65
N GLY A 100 -12.19 7.11 -10.11
CA GLY A 100 -11.90 8.53 -10.43
C GLY A 100 -11.52 8.74 -11.90
N GLU A 101 -10.75 7.84 -12.49
CA GLU A 101 -10.46 7.91 -13.93
C GLU A 101 -11.64 7.52 -14.81
N ARG A 102 -12.52 6.63 -14.33
CA ARG A 102 -13.78 6.33 -15.02
C ARG A 102 -14.66 7.56 -15.09
N GLU A 103 -14.83 8.25 -13.97
CA GLU A 103 -15.66 9.46 -13.87
C GLU A 103 -15.12 10.59 -14.76
N ARG A 104 -13.80 10.67 -14.92
CA ARG A 104 -13.13 11.63 -15.80
C ARG A 104 -13.11 11.21 -17.27
N ASN A 105 -13.69 10.06 -17.63
CA ASN A 105 -13.68 9.47 -18.98
C ASN A 105 -12.26 9.25 -19.55
N THR A 106 -11.25 9.09 -18.71
CA THR A 106 -9.85 8.91 -19.15
C THR A 106 -9.45 7.44 -19.27
N LEU A 107 -10.23 6.51 -18.69
CA LEU A 107 -9.96 5.07 -18.79
C LEU A 107 -9.96 4.56 -20.23
N GLU A 108 -10.91 4.98 -21.05
CA GLU A 108 -11.01 4.54 -22.45
C GLU A 108 -9.78 4.97 -23.26
N THR A 109 -9.26 6.17 -22.96
CA THR A 109 -8.02 6.66 -23.56
C THR A 109 -6.80 5.87 -23.09
N LEU A 110 -6.76 5.47 -21.82
CA LEU A 110 -5.67 4.65 -21.27
C LEU A 110 -5.65 3.22 -21.84
N LEU A 111 -6.83 2.65 -22.09
CA LEU A 111 -6.96 1.35 -22.76
C LEU A 111 -6.64 1.42 -24.26
N ALA A 112 -6.74 2.59 -24.88
CA ALA A 112 -6.33 2.82 -26.27
C ALA A 112 -4.81 3.01 -26.43
N MET A 113 -4.04 3.12 -25.34
CA MET A 113 -2.58 3.19 -25.40
C MET A 113 -1.99 1.84 -25.82
N PRO A 114 -0.78 1.79 -26.41
CA PRO A 114 -0.11 0.55 -26.81
C PRO A 114 0.46 -0.22 -25.59
N LEU A 115 -0.41 -0.54 -24.63
CA LEU A 115 -0.14 -1.22 -23.37
C LEU A 115 -1.14 -2.36 -23.19
N GLY A 116 -0.69 -3.50 -22.65
CA GLY A 116 -1.62 -4.59 -22.38
C GLY A 116 -2.52 -4.28 -21.18
N ASP A 117 -3.81 -4.64 -21.24
CA ASP A 117 -4.77 -4.45 -20.14
C ASP A 117 -4.28 -5.00 -18.79
N ARG A 118 -3.59 -6.15 -18.83
CA ARG A 118 -3.00 -6.78 -17.62
C ARG A 118 -1.83 -5.97 -17.06
N GLU A 119 -0.99 -5.42 -17.92
CA GLU A 119 0.14 -4.59 -17.51
C GLU A 119 -0.36 -3.29 -16.85
N LEU A 120 -1.41 -2.68 -17.42
CA LEU A 120 -2.06 -1.50 -16.84
C LEU A 120 -2.73 -1.81 -15.49
N TYR A 121 -3.47 -2.91 -15.40
CA TYR A 121 -4.11 -3.33 -14.16
C TYR A 121 -3.09 -3.57 -13.04
N LEU A 122 -2.01 -4.32 -13.33
CA LEU A 122 -0.95 -4.58 -12.36
C LEU A 122 -0.22 -3.30 -11.95
N ALA A 123 0.04 -2.40 -12.90
CA ALA A 123 0.70 -1.13 -12.60
C ALA A 123 -0.08 -0.30 -11.59
N LYS A 124 -1.40 -0.21 -11.77
CA LYS A 124 -2.31 0.50 -10.86
C LYS A 124 -2.48 -0.20 -9.52
N LEU A 125 -2.62 -1.52 -9.54
CA LEU A 125 -2.72 -2.32 -8.32
C LEU A 125 -1.47 -2.12 -7.45
N ILE A 126 -0.28 -2.23 -8.03
CA ILE A 126 0.99 -2.04 -7.31
C ILE A 126 1.08 -0.60 -6.77
N ALA A 127 0.70 0.40 -7.57
CA ALA A 127 0.72 1.80 -7.12
C ALA A 127 -0.23 2.04 -5.94
N ALA A 128 -1.45 1.50 -5.98
CA ALA A 128 -2.43 1.63 -4.90
C ALA A 128 -2.07 0.84 -3.64
N LEU A 129 -1.35 -0.28 -3.78
CA LEU A 129 -0.93 -1.11 -2.64
C LEU A 129 0.33 -0.59 -1.96
N ALA A 130 1.31 -0.07 -2.72
CA ALA A 130 2.64 0.18 -2.20
C ALA A 130 2.67 1.16 -1.03
N LEU A 131 1.99 2.31 -1.14
CA LEU A 131 2.00 3.32 -0.08
C LEU A 131 1.29 2.85 1.22
N PRO A 132 0.06 2.29 1.17
CA PRO A 132 -0.61 1.72 2.34
C PRO A 132 0.14 0.55 2.99
N LEU A 133 0.78 -0.31 2.19
CA LEU A 133 1.59 -1.41 2.72
C LEU A 133 2.82 -0.88 3.47
N LEU A 134 3.52 0.12 2.94
CA LEU A 134 4.61 0.77 3.65
C LEU A 134 4.12 1.43 4.94
N GLY A 135 2.97 2.08 4.92
CA GLY A 135 2.32 2.63 6.11
C GLY A 135 2.02 1.56 7.16
N ALA A 136 1.50 0.40 6.74
CA ALA A 136 1.21 -0.72 7.63
C ALA A 136 2.47 -1.30 8.28
N LEU A 137 3.52 -1.55 7.50
CA LEU A 137 4.79 -2.05 7.99
C LEU A 137 5.47 -1.05 8.94
N LEU A 138 5.41 0.24 8.61
CA LEU A 138 5.92 1.31 9.47
C LEU A 138 5.15 1.37 10.80
N SER A 139 3.83 1.26 10.75
CA SER A 139 2.95 1.21 11.93
C SER A 139 3.29 0.05 12.86
N GLN A 140 3.50 -1.15 12.29
CA GLN A 140 3.92 -2.33 13.04
C GLN A 140 5.32 -2.18 13.65
N LEU A 141 6.27 -1.60 12.90
CA LEU A 141 7.61 -1.32 13.41
C LEU A 141 7.56 -0.35 14.58
N VAL A 142 6.79 0.74 14.46
CA VAL A 142 6.59 1.71 15.54
C VAL A 142 5.97 1.03 16.76
N LEU A 143 4.96 0.19 16.59
CA LEU A 143 4.40 -0.56 17.72
C LEU A 143 5.45 -1.45 18.39
N VAL A 144 6.16 -2.29 17.63
CA VAL A 144 7.18 -3.20 18.18
C VAL A 144 8.27 -2.44 18.92
N THR A 145 8.74 -1.33 18.37
CA THR A 145 9.73 -0.48 19.07
C THR A 145 9.17 0.07 20.40
N TRP A 146 7.92 0.53 20.42
CA TRP A 146 7.29 0.95 21.67
C TRP A 146 7.10 -0.18 22.67
N LEU A 147 6.71 -1.38 22.22
CA LEU A 147 6.54 -2.55 23.08
C LEU A 147 7.85 -2.93 23.76
N LEU A 148 8.96 -2.94 23.00
CA LEU A 148 10.29 -3.24 23.52
C LEU A 148 10.78 -2.20 24.54
N VAL A 149 10.42 -0.92 24.36
CA VAL A 149 10.83 0.17 25.26
C VAL A 149 9.96 0.23 26.52
N LEU A 150 8.64 0.08 26.40
CA LEU A 150 7.70 0.33 27.49
C LEU A 150 7.37 -0.91 28.31
N VAL A 151 7.36 -2.09 27.69
CA VAL A 151 6.93 -3.34 28.35
C VAL A 151 7.90 -4.50 28.02
N PRO A 152 9.22 -4.34 28.26
CA PRO A 152 10.21 -5.35 27.88
C PRO A 152 9.96 -6.70 28.56
N ASN A 153 9.50 -6.71 29.81
CA ASN A 153 9.28 -7.94 30.56
C ASN A 153 8.20 -8.82 29.92
N VAL A 154 7.09 -8.22 29.46
CA VAL A 154 6.01 -8.95 28.79
C VAL A 154 6.50 -9.48 27.45
N VAL A 155 7.20 -8.68 26.67
CA VAL A 155 7.70 -9.09 25.33
C VAL A 155 8.73 -10.21 25.43
N LEU A 156 9.64 -10.16 26.41
CA LEU A 156 10.67 -11.19 26.61
C LEU A 156 10.14 -12.46 27.30
N SER A 157 8.94 -12.40 27.87
CA SER A 157 8.26 -13.55 28.50
C SER A 157 7.42 -14.39 27.53
N ALA A 158 7.20 -13.87 26.31
CA ALA A 158 6.48 -14.54 25.22
C ALA A 158 7.38 -15.55 24.49
#